data_AF-A0A1I0MKW3-F1
#
_entry.id   AF-A0A1I0MKW3-F1
#
_cell.length_a   1.000
_cell.length_b   1.000
_cell.length_c   1.000
_cell.angle_alpha   90.00
_cell.angle_beta   90.00
_cell.angle_gamma   90.00
#
_symmetry.space_group_name_H-M   'P 1'
#
loop_
_entity.id
_entity.type
_entity.pdbx_description
1 polymer ?
#
loop_
_entity_poly.entity_id
_entity_poly.type
_entity_poly.pdbx_seq_one_letter_code
_entity_poly.pdbx_strand_id
1 'polypeptide(L)'
;MTTETTLARLSHWFRQRPNSIEFWELVLTDERLLWCFVGESYRSLLLRADMGERDREAIADLPPAEVATYDDRNFAVPLDDLDELRLVTGTRLRRARLAVAWREGDDDVPESQPESESGSETATEERTLYQSRTADPQRELVADLAADPRLADVDVTVEAPRFPRL
;
A
#
# COMPACT_ATOMS: atom_id res chain seq x y z
N MET A 1 -21.64 -13.44 2.90
CA MET A 1 -20.32 -12.97 2.49
C MET A 1 -20.57 -12.02 1.34
N THR A 2 -20.39 -10.73 1.57
CA THR A 2 -20.41 -9.72 0.51
C THR A 2 -19.26 -10.02 -0.44
N THR A 3 -19.54 -10.08 -1.74
CA THR A 3 -18.52 -10.31 -2.75
C THR A 3 -17.86 -8.97 -3.04
N GLU A 4 -16.81 -8.67 -2.27
CA GLU A 4 -15.97 -7.49 -2.44
C GLU A 4 -15.37 -7.47 -3.87
N THR A 5 -15.50 -6.34 -4.56
CA THR A 5 -15.05 -6.17 -5.95
C THR A 5 -13.68 -5.50 -5.98
N THR A 6 -12.72 -6.11 -6.68
CA THR A 6 -11.39 -5.50 -6.88
C THR A 6 -11.47 -4.36 -7.89
N LEU A 7 -11.10 -3.15 -7.45
CA LEU A 7 -10.97 -1.96 -8.30
C LEU A 7 -9.59 -1.92 -8.98
N ALA A 8 -8.53 -2.23 -8.24
CA ALA A 8 -7.17 -2.24 -8.77
C ALA A 8 -6.24 -3.16 -7.98
N ARG A 9 -5.19 -3.65 -8.65
CA ARG A 9 -4.04 -4.29 -8.02
C ARG A 9 -2.78 -3.49 -8.32
N LEU A 10 -2.22 -2.89 -7.29
CA LEU A 10 -0.98 -2.14 -7.37
C LEU A 10 0.18 -3.08 -7.01
N SER A 11 0.98 -3.44 -8.02
CA SER A 11 1.93 -4.55 -7.89
C SER A 11 3.40 -4.17 -7.81
N HIS A 12 4.21 -5.11 -7.31
CA HIS A 12 5.66 -5.03 -7.23
C HIS A 12 6.16 -3.80 -6.46
N TRP A 13 5.61 -3.58 -5.27
CA TRP A 13 6.05 -2.51 -4.39
C TRP A 13 7.01 -3.01 -3.32
N PHE A 14 7.88 -2.13 -2.84
CA PHE A 14 8.75 -2.45 -1.71
C PHE A 14 8.95 -1.26 -0.78
N ARG A 15 9.18 -1.57 0.49
CA ARG A 15 9.54 -0.61 1.54
C ARG A 15 10.96 -0.90 2.02
N GLN A 16 11.77 0.15 2.13
CA GLN A 16 13.09 0.02 2.74
C GLN A 16 12.98 0.14 4.26
N ARG A 17 13.57 -0.82 4.97
CA ARG A 17 13.78 -0.79 6.41
C ARG A 17 15.29 -0.66 6.67
N PRO A 18 15.72 -0.33 7.90
CA PRO A 18 17.15 -0.21 8.21
C PRO A 18 17.96 -1.46 7.85
N ASN A 19 17.40 -2.65 8.09
CA ASN A 19 18.11 -3.94 7.95
C ASN A 19 17.54 -4.85 6.85
N SER A 20 16.41 -4.49 6.26
CA SER A 20 15.69 -5.32 5.29
C SER A 20 14.93 -4.49 4.26
N ILE A 21 14.40 -5.18 3.26
CA ILE A 21 13.50 -4.66 2.24
C ILE A 21 12.26 -5.56 2.30
N GLU A 22 11.12 -4.97 2.58
CA GLU A 22 9.82 -5.65 2.59
C GLU A 22 9.17 -5.47 1.22
N PHE A 23 8.52 -6.51 0.72
CA PHE A 23 7.82 -6.52 -0.56
C PHE A 23 6.32 -6.60 -0.31
N TRP A 24 5.58 -5.76 -1.03
CA TRP A 24 4.15 -5.55 -0.82
C TRP A 24 3.42 -5.53 -2.16
N GLU A 25 2.22 -6.09 -2.17
CA GLU A 25 1.19 -5.87 -3.19
C GLU A 25 0.03 -5.13 -2.51
N LEU A 26 -0.61 -4.20 -3.23
CA LEU A 26 -1.83 -3.58 -2.73
C LEU A 26 -3.01 -3.99 -3.58
N VAL A 27 -4.10 -4.38 -2.93
CA VAL A 27 -5.36 -4.71 -3.59
C VAL A 27 -6.40 -3.70 -3.10
N LEU A 28 -6.79 -2.79 -3.98
CA LEU A 28 -7.85 -1.83 -3.72
C LEU A 28 -9.18 -2.41 -4.14
N THR A 29 -10.14 -2.38 -3.24
CA THR A 29 -11.50 -2.86 -3.46
C THR A 29 -12.51 -1.74 -3.27
N ASP A 30 -13.79 -2.06 -3.45
CA ASP A 30 -14.89 -1.16 -3.13
C ASP A 30 -15.18 -1.01 -1.63
N GLU A 31 -14.45 -1.72 -0.75
CA GLU A 31 -14.61 -1.65 0.70
C GLU A 31 -13.34 -1.21 1.45
N ARG A 32 -12.13 -1.48 0.91
CA ARG A 32 -10.86 -1.29 1.63
C ARG A 32 -9.63 -1.37 0.72
N LEU A 33 -8.50 -0.92 1.25
CA LEU A 33 -7.18 -1.14 0.69
C LEU A 33 -6.45 -2.24 1.48
N LEU A 34 -6.19 -3.38 0.83
CA LEU A 34 -5.42 -4.48 1.40
C LEU A 34 -3.93 -4.27 1.16
N TRP A 35 -3.14 -4.34 2.21
CA TRP A 35 -1.68 -4.39 2.17
C TRP A 35 -1.22 -5.82 2.32
N CYS A 36 -0.68 -6.38 1.25
CA CYS A 36 -0.37 -7.80 1.14
C CYS A 36 1.14 -7.96 1.17
N PHE A 37 1.66 -8.48 2.27
CA PHE A 37 3.05 -8.83 2.40
C PHE A 37 3.35 -10.04 1.51
N VAL A 38 4.37 -9.92 0.67
CA VAL A 38 4.77 -11.00 -0.27
C VAL A 38 6.24 -11.37 -0.13
N GLY A 39 6.98 -10.80 0.82
CA GLY A 39 8.35 -11.24 1.07
C GLY A 39 9.21 -10.21 1.77
N GLU A 40 10.33 -10.65 2.32
CA GLU A 40 11.34 -9.78 2.90
C GLU A 40 12.74 -10.29 2.53
N SER A 41 13.60 -9.36 2.13
CA SER A 41 15.01 -9.64 1.85
C SER A 41 15.89 -8.81 2.76
N TYR A 42 16.89 -9.46 3.36
CA TYR A 42 17.79 -8.81 4.31
C TYR A 42 19.08 -8.36 3.61
N ARG A 43 19.76 -7.36 4.17
CA ARG A 43 21.04 -6.89 3.64
C ARG A 43 22.16 -7.94 3.69
N SER A 44 22.04 -8.94 4.58
CA SER A 44 22.98 -10.06 4.63
C SER A 44 22.83 -10.95 3.39
N LEU A 45 23.93 -11.21 2.68
CA LEU A 45 23.94 -12.06 1.48
C LEU A 45 23.37 -13.47 1.72
N LEU A 46 23.52 -13.99 2.93
CA LEU A 46 23.01 -15.32 3.33
C LEU A 46 21.49 -15.35 3.51
N LEU A 47 20.86 -14.19 3.67
CA LEU A 47 19.43 -14.03 3.94
C LEU A 47 18.71 -13.36 2.75
N ARG A 48 19.33 -13.39 1.57
CA ARG A 48 18.73 -12.83 0.37
C ARG A 48 17.66 -13.79 -0.15
N ALA A 49 16.43 -13.52 0.24
CA ALA A 49 15.26 -14.26 -0.21
C ALA A 49 14.90 -13.95 -1.67
N ASP A 50 14.01 -14.78 -2.21
CA ASP A 50 13.20 -14.45 -3.38
C ASP A 50 12.49 -13.11 -3.12
N MET A 51 12.47 -12.20 -4.10
CA MET A 51 12.02 -10.81 -3.91
C MET A 51 10.49 -10.71 -3.83
N GLY A 52 9.84 -11.75 -3.32
CA GLY A 52 8.41 -11.97 -3.26
C GLY A 52 7.76 -12.49 -4.53
N GLU A 53 8.52 -13.03 -5.48
CA GLU A 53 7.94 -13.52 -6.74
C GLU A 53 7.02 -14.72 -6.53
N ARG A 54 7.42 -15.68 -5.68
CA ARG A 54 6.57 -16.84 -5.34
C ARG A 54 5.25 -16.45 -4.70
N ASP A 55 5.29 -15.59 -3.69
CA ASP A 55 4.07 -15.19 -2.99
C ASP A 55 3.19 -14.30 -3.87
N ARG A 56 3.78 -13.47 -4.75
CA ARG A 56 3.03 -12.74 -5.79
C ARG A 56 2.24 -13.68 -6.69
N GLU A 57 2.89 -14.73 -7.19
CA GLU A 57 2.23 -15.73 -8.04
C GLU A 57 1.10 -16.42 -7.27
N ALA A 58 1.32 -16.74 -5.98
CA ALA A 58 0.32 -17.37 -5.14
C ALA A 58 -0.92 -16.49 -4.89
N ILE A 59 -0.76 -15.16 -4.76
CA ILE A 59 -1.88 -14.25 -4.46
C ILE A 59 -2.53 -13.61 -5.70
N ALA A 60 -1.96 -13.78 -6.89
CA ALA A 60 -2.37 -13.09 -8.11
C ALA A 60 -3.87 -13.26 -8.43
N ASP A 61 -4.39 -14.47 -8.23
CA ASP A 61 -5.77 -14.84 -8.58
C ASP A 61 -6.66 -15.07 -7.34
N LEU A 62 -6.16 -14.84 -6.13
CA LEU A 62 -6.94 -15.03 -4.90
C LEU A 62 -7.99 -13.92 -4.74
N PRO A 63 -9.19 -14.24 -4.23
CA PRO A 63 -10.18 -13.22 -3.89
C PRO A 63 -9.71 -12.35 -2.73
N PRO A 64 -10.21 -11.10 -2.61
CA PRO A 64 -9.79 -10.15 -1.56
C PRO A 64 -9.79 -10.72 -0.14
N ALA A 65 -10.81 -11.51 0.22
CA ALA A 65 -10.90 -12.13 1.53
C ALA A 65 -9.76 -13.11 1.83
N GLU A 66 -9.31 -13.88 0.83
CA GLU A 66 -8.20 -14.82 0.99
C GLU A 66 -6.85 -14.10 0.99
N VAL A 67 -6.72 -13.05 0.16
CA VAL A 67 -5.55 -12.15 0.16
C VAL A 67 -5.35 -11.51 1.54
N ALA A 68 -6.43 -11.03 2.16
CA ALA A 68 -6.38 -10.39 3.48
C ALA A 68 -5.78 -11.30 4.57
N THR A 69 -5.96 -12.62 4.45
CA THR A 69 -5.48 -13.60 5.43
C THR A 69 -4.25 -14.39 4.97
N TYR A 70 -3.63 -14.01 3.85
CA TYR A 70 -2.52 -14.77 3.26
C TYR A 70 -1.25 -14.81 4.14
N ASP A 71 -0.91 -13.69 4.79
CA ASP A 71 0.23 -13.56 5.70
C ASP A 71 -0.18 -12.73 6.93
N ASP A 72 0.33 -13.08 8.11
CA ASP A 72 -0.01 -12.41 9.39
C ASP A 72 0.38 -10.92 9.44
N ARG A 73 1.26 -10.47 8.53
CA ARG A 73 1.63 -9.05 8.39
C ARG A 73 0.67 -8.27 7.50
N ASN A 74 -0.26 -8.95 6.83
CA ASN A 74 -1.27 -8.29 6.04
C ASN A 74 -2.15 -7.45 6.95
N PHE A 75 -2.56 -6.31 6.44
CA PHE A 75 -3.51 -5.45 7.12
C PHE A 75 -4.39 -4.78 6.07
N ALA A 76 -5.55 -4.33 6.53
CA ALA A 76 -6.52 -3.66 5.68
C ALA A 76 -6.78 -2.26 6.22
N VAL A 77 -6.90 -1.30 5.32
CA VAL A 77 -7.36 0.06 5.63
C VAL A 77 -8.77 0.20 5.06
N PRO A 78 -9.81 0.43 5.89
CA PRO A 78 -11.14 0.72 5.40
C PRO A 78 -11.12 1.86 4.39
N LEU A 79 -11.94 1.78 3.34
CA LEU A 79 -11.93 2.80 2.30
C LEU A 79 -12.30 4.18 2.86
N ASP A 80 -13.22 4.19 3.83
CA ASP A 80 -13.65 5.39 4.53
C ASP A 80 -12.54 6.04 5.35
N ASP A 81 -11.46 5.35 5.67
CA ASP A 81 -10.30 5.88 6.42
C ASP A 81 -9.12 6.24 5.51
N LEU A 82 -9.18 5.89 4.22
CA LEU A 82 -8.12 6.18 3.26
C LEU A 82 -8.18 7.65 2.84
N ASP A 83 -7.11 8.41 3.11
CA ASP A 83 -7.08 9.84 2.81
C ASP A 83 -6.32 10.14 1.50
N GLU A 84 -5.20 9.47 1.24
CA GLU A 84 -4.31 9.75 0.09
C GLU A 84 -3.87 8.47 -0.61
N LEU A 85 -3.89 8.50 -1.95
CA LEU A 85 -3.18 7.56 -2.81
C LEU A 85 -2.41 8.30 -3.90
N ARG A 86 -1.16 8.68 -3.61
CA ARG A 86 -0.34 9.50 -4.49
C ARG A 86 0.77 8.72 -5.15
N LEU A 87 0.71 8.62 -6.48
CA LEU A 87 1.74 8.05 -7.33
C LEU A 87 2.65 9.13 -7.92
N VAL A 88 3.92 9.15 -7.50
CA VAL A 88 4.97 9.88 -8.21
C VAL A 88 5.63 8.94 -9.22
N THR A 89 5.45 9.23 -10.50
CA THR A 89 6.00 8.42 -11.59
C THR A 89 7.52 8.39 -11.58
N GLY A 90 8.08 7.25 -11.98
CA GLY A 90 9.52 7.06 -12.09
C GLY A 90 10.10 7.75 -13.33
N THR A 91 11.43 7.85 -13.35
CA THR A 91 12.23 8.12 -14.56
C THR A 91 13.17 6.95 -14.81
N ARG A 92 13.95 7.01 -15.89
CA ARG A 92 15.03 6.03 -16.11
C ARG A 92 16.04 5.93 -14.94
N LEU A 93 16.17 6.98 -14.12
CA LEU A 93 17.14 7.05 -13.03
C LEU A 93 16.52 6.94 -11.62
N ARG A 94 15.21 7.14 -11.48
CA ARG A 94 14.51 7.14 -10.19
C ARG A 94 13.29 6.24 -10.26
N ARG A 95 13.11 5.39 -9.25
CA ARG A 95 11.94 4.52 -9.13
C ARG A 95 10.67 5.34 -8.92
N ALA A 96 9.54 4.82 -9.37
CA ALA A 96 8.25 5.37 -8.97
C ALA A 96 8.06 5.19 -7.46
N ARG A 97 7.31 6.12 -6.86
CA ARG A 97 6.99 6.15 -5.44
C ARG A 97 5.47 6.21 -5.29
N LEU A 98 4.93 5.37 -4.43
CA LEU A 98 3.53 5.43 -4.00
C LEU A 98 3.52 5.87 -2.53
N ALA A 99 2.86 6.98 -2.24
CA ALA A 99 2.55 7.41 -0.88
C ALA A 99 1.07 7.12 -0.63
N VAL A 100 0.79 6.52 0.52
CA VAL A 100 -0.56 6.18 0.96
C VAL A 100 -0.72 6.69 2.38
N ALA A 101 -1.78 7.47 2.63
CA ALA A 101 -2.10 7.98 3.96
C ALA A 101 -3.52 7.59 4.36
N TRP A 102 -3.72 7.34 5.65
CA TRP A 102 -5.01 6.97 6.21
C TRP A 102 -5.12 7.37 7.67
N ARG A 103 -6.35 7.46 8.16
CA ARG A 103 -6.65 7.68 9.57
C ARG A 103 -6.55 6.37 10.34
N GLU A 104 -5.89 6.38 11.50
CA GLU A 104 -6.06 5.30 12.46
C GLU A 104 -7.50 5.35 13.01
N GLY A 105 -8.23 4.25 12.82
CA GLY A 105 -9.51 4.06 13.47
C GLY A 105 -9.33 3.87 14.98
N ASP A 106 -10.33 4.27 15.77
CA ASP A 106 -10.36 4.09 17.23
C ASP A 106 -10.34 2.60 17.68
N ASP A 107 -10.45 1.64 16.75
CA ASP A 107 -10.70 0.23 17.04
C ASP A 107 -9.47 -0.61 17.46
N ASP A 108 -8.24 -0.07 17.36
CA ASP A 108 -6.99 -0.79 17.70
C ASP A 108 -6.32 -0.31 19.00
N VAL A 109 -7.03 0.42 19.85
CA VAL A 109 -6.57 0.66 21.23
C VAL A 109 -7.09 -0.48 22.11
N PRO A 110 -6.26 -1.47 22.51
CA PRO A 110 -6.68 -2.40 23.56
C PRO A 110 -7.06 -1.59 24.81
N GLU A 111 -8.31 -1.72 25.26
CA GLU A 111 -8.87 -1.14 26.49
C GLU A 111 -7.98 -1.47 27.69
N SER A 112 -6.92 -0.69 27.90
CA SER A 112 -6.04 -0.74 29.06
C SER A 112 -5.07 0.45 29.02
N GLN A 113 -5.60 1.68 29.13
CA GLN A 113 -4.92 2.79 29.82
C GLN A 113 -5.91 3.93 30.09
N PRO A 114 -5.76 4.65 31.22
CA PRO A 114 -6.77 5.57 31.71
C PRO A 114 -6.84 6.84 30.86
N GLU A 115 -8.08 7.32 30.73
CA GLU A 115 -8.50 8.56 30.08
C GLU A 115 -7.57 9.73 30.48
N SER A 116 -6.75 10.17 29.52
CA SER A 116 -6.12 11.48 29.59
C SER A 116 -6.95 12.43 28.73
N GLU A 117 -7.67 13.33 29.37
CA GLU A 117 -8.43 14.41 28.74
C GLU A 117 -7.47 15.35 27.99
N SER A 118 -7.24 15.07 26.72
CA SER A 118 -6.74 16.03 25.73
C SER A 118 -7.17 15.51 24.36
N GLY A 119 -7.89 16.34 23.61
CA GLY A 119 -8.68 15.96 22.43
C GLY A 119 -7.97 14.97 21.50
N SER A 120 -8.71 13.94 21.09
CA SER A 120 -8.28 12.95 20.09
C SER A 120 -7.98 13.68 18.77
N GLU A 121 -6.72 14.04 18.57
CA GLU A 121 -6.18 14.31 17.24
C GLU A 121 -6.13 12.94 16.56
N THR A 122 -7.06 12.68 15.63
CA THR A 122 -7.05 11.46 14.81
C THR A 122 -5.66 11.29 14.22
N ALA A 123 -4.93 10.26 14.64
CA ALA A 123 -3.57 10.02 14.17
C ALA A 123 -3.64 9.63 12.69
N THR A 124 -2.94 10.38 11.84
CA THR A 124 -2.79 10.04 10.42
C THR A 124 -1.50 9.25 10.24
N GLU A 125 -1.62 8.05 9.68
CA GLU A 125 -0.49 7.21 9.28
C GLU A 125 -0.17 7.45 7.81
N GLU A 126 1.12 7.49 7.45
CA GLU A 126 1.59 7.53 6.06
C GLU A 126 2.61 6.43 5.82
N ARG A 127 2.44 5.68 4.73
CA ARG A 127 3.46 4.76 4.23
C ARG A 127 3.87 5.08 2.80
N THR A 128 5.18 5.00 2.61
CA THR A 128 5.82 5.12 1.30
C THR A 128 6.29 3.76 0.81
N LEU A 129 5.93 3.46 -0.43
CA LEU A 129 6.44 2.36 -1.21
C LEU A 129 7.20 2.83 -2.45
N TYR A 130 8.14 2.00 -2.90
CA TYR A 130 8.90 2.21 -4.12
C TYR A 130 8.66 1.07 -5.08
N GLN A 131 8.51 1.39 -6.36
CA GLN A 131 8.24 0.38 -7.36
C GLN A 131 9.51 -0.43 -7.68
N SER A 132 9.36 -1.74 -7.81
CA SER A 132 10.41 -2.64 -8.27
C SER A 132 10.86 -2.26 -9.70
N ARG A 133 12.00 -2.81 -10.14
CA ARG A 133 12.55 -2.51 -11.48
C ARG A 133 11.87 -3.32 -12.59
N THR A 134 11.18 -4.39 -12.21
CA THR A 134 10.55 -5.35 -13.11
C THR A 134 9.06 -5.08 -13.28
N ALA A 135 8.51 -4.14 -12.51
CA ALA A 135 7.11 -3.77 -12.54
C ALA A 135 6.74 -2.98 -13.80
N ASP A 136 5.56 -3.26 -14.32
CA ASP A 136 4.93 -2.41 -15.33
C ASP A 136 4.55 -1.03 -14.74
N PRO A 137 4.63 0.06 -15.53
CA PRO A 137 4.18 1.37 -15.08
C PRO A 137 2.68 1.37 -14.73
N GLN A 138 2.34 1.76 -13.50
CA GLN A 138 0.94 1.78 -13.02
C GLN A 138 0.27 3.16 -13.13
N ARG A 139 0.81 4.05 -13.98
CA ARG A 139 0.30 5.42 -14.16
C ARG A 139 -1.15 5.46 -14.61
N GLU A 140 -1.48 4.68 -15.64
CA GLU A 140 -2.83 4.66 -16.22
C GLU A 140 -3.82 4.07 -15.21
N LEU A 141 -3.44 2.97 -14.57
CA LEU A 141 -4.23 2.35 -13.50
C LEU A 141 -4.58 3.34 -12.37
N VAL A 142 -3.61 4.09 -11.85
CA VAL A 142 -3.88 5.09 -10.79
C VAL A 142 -4.66 6.30 -11.31
N ALA A 143 -4.47 6.69 -12.58
CA ALA A 143 -5.26 7.76 -13.18
C ALA A 143 -6.73 7.37 -13.35
N ASP A 144 -7.02 6.11 -13.67
CA ASP A 144 -8.39 5.59 -13.76
C ASP A 144 -9.05 5.56 -12.37
N LEU A 145 -8.31 5.21 -11.31
CA LEU A 145 -8.80 5.28 -9.92
C LEU A 145 -9.21 6.70 -9.51
N ALA A 146 -8.48 7.73 -9.94
CA ALA A 146 -8.85 9.12 -9.66
C ALA A 146 -10.20 9.54 -10.27
N ALA A 147 -10.71 8.78 -11.25
CA ALA A 147 -12.02 8.99 -11.85
C ALA A 147 -13.11 8.05 -11.26
N ASP A 148 -12.77 7.12 -10.37
CA ASP A 148 -13.74 6.19 -9.78
C ASP A 148 -14.57 6.93 -8.70
N PRO A 149 -15.91 6.98 -8.81
CA PRO A 149 -16.77 7.68 -7.86
C PRO A 149 -16.73 7.10 -6.44
N ARG A 150 -16.28 5.86 -6.25
CA ARG A 150 -16.11 5.25 -4.92
C ARG A 150 -14.91 5.84 -4.16
N LEU A 151 -14.01 6.53 -4.86
CA LEU A 151 -12.82 7.17 -4.31
C LEU A 151 -12.97 8.69 -4.24
N ALA A 152 -14.20 9.21 -4.28
CA ALA A 152 -14.46 10.64 -4.31
C ALA A 152 -13.89 11.41 -3.10
N ASP A 153 -13.78 10.74 -1.95
CA ASP A 153 -13.25 11.30 -0.71
C ASP A 153 -11.74 11.01 -0.51
N VAL A 154 -11.10 10.30 -1.45
CA VAL A 154 -9.66 9.95 -1.41
C VAL A 154 -8.89 10.88 -2.35
N ASP A 155 -7.79 11.49 -1.88
CA ASP A 155 -6.89 12.27 -2.74
C ASP A 155 -6.02 11.33 -3.61
N VAL A 156 -6.57 10.92 -4.75
CA VAL A 156 -5.88 10.06 -5.73
C VAL A 156 -5.17 10.93 -6.76
N THR A 157 -3.84 10.93 -6.73
CA THR A 157 -3.03 11.81 -7.59
C THR A 157 -1.91 11.08 -8.32
N VAL A 158 -1.65 11.50 -9.57
CA VAL A 158 -0.48 11.07 -10.35
C VAL A 158 0.40 12.28 -10.65
N GLU A 159 1.62 12.28 -10.10
CA GLU A 159 2.60 13.34 -10.30
C GLU A 159 3.76 12.90 -11.22
N ALA A 160 4.29 13.85 -11.98
CA ALA A 160 5.60 13.73 -12.61
C ALA A 160 6.69 14.08 -11.58
N PRO A 161 7.86 13.42 -11.63
CA PRO A 161 8.94 13.71 -10.70
C PRO A 161 9.42 15.15 -10.89
N ARG A 162 9.49 15.91 -9.79
CA ARG A 162 10.05 17.26 -9.80
C ARG A 162 11.56 17.16 -9.98
N PHE A 163 12.07 17.61 -11.13
CA PHE A 163 13.50 17.78 -11.32
C PHE A 163 13.96 18.97 -10.47
N PRO A 164 15.04 18.85 -9.66
CA PRO A 164 15.67 20.05 -9.14
C PRO A 164 16.11 20.89 -10.35
N ARG A 165 15.72 22.17 -10.36
CA ARG A 165 16.25 23.14 -11.33
C ARG A 165 17.77 23.15 -11.11
N LEU A 166 18.53 22.69 -12.10
CA LEU A 166 19.99 22.80 -12.14
C LEU A 166 20.41 24.27 -12.25
#